data_AF-A0A956JLE9-F1
#
_entry.id   AF-A0A956JLE9-F1
#
_cell.length_a   1.000
_cell.length_b   1.000
_cell.length_c   1.000
_cell.angle_alpha   90.00
_cell.angle_beta   90.00
_cell.angle_gamma   90.00
#
_symmetry.space_group_name_H-M   'P 1'
#
loop_
_entity.id
_entity.type
_entity.pdbx_description
1 polymer ?
#
loop_
_entity_poly.entity_id
_entity_poly.type
_entity_poly.pdbx_seq_one_letter_code
_entity_poly.pdbx_strand_id
1 'polypeptide(L)'
;MTNFKIKFGGRTLALPVGTHLVGRMQDCWLILDDDLTSRYHARLYVSDAAVELEDLDSSNGTFLNGKRVAARNRLELKHGDSVRIGREVIAILSDASAGSSDDPMDSLRKTIGPHEDNQFPALISQLVQKSLNMGKIKEAERYALALTNQLMGAQVNGDHPTARVAINSLIQLAAKS
;
A
#
# COMPACT_ATOMS: atom_id res chain seq x y z
N MET A 1 -4.56 -16.96 -11.12
CA MET A 1 -3.33 -16.64 -11.90
C MET A 1 -2.54 -15.67 -11.04
N THR A 2 -1.24 -15.89 -10.85
CA THR A 2 -0.49 -15.03 -9.93
C THR A 2 -0.12 -13.71 -10.59
N ASN A 3 -0.53 -12.60 -9.97
CA ASN A 3 -0.38 -11.27 -10.53
C ASN A 3 1.01 -10.66 -10.26
N PHE A 4 1.83 -11.29 -9.41
CA PHE A 4 3.11 -10.76 -8.98
C PHE A 4 4.29 -11.45 -9.66
N LYS A 5 5.32 -10.66 -9.94
CA LYS A 5 6.60 -11.06 -10.51
C LYS A 5 7.72 -10.35 -9.75
N ILE A 6 8.88 -10.98 -9.72
CA ILE A 6 10.10 -10.40 -9.17
C ILE A 6 11.11 -10.21 -10.29
N LYS A 7 11.72 -9.03 -10.35
CA LYS A 7 12.87 -8.76 -11.20
C LYS A 7 14.15 -8.75 -10.38
N PHE A 8 15.10 -9.58 -10.76
CA PHE A 8 16.37 -9.77 -10.06
C PHE A 8 17.46 -10.22 -11.05
N GLY A 9 18.67 -9.65 -10.97
CA GLY A 9 19.82 -10.07 -11.79
C GLY A 9 19.55 -10.03 -13.31
N GLY A 10 18.71 -9.10 -13.79
CA GLY A 10 18.30 -9.00 -15.19
C GLY A 10 17.21 -10.00 -15.62
N ARG A 11 16.77 -10.89 -14.74
CA ARG A 11 15.72 -11.88 -15.00
C ARG A 11 14.41 -11.44 -14.35
N THR A 12 13.29 -11.96 -14.85
CA THR A 12 11.97 -11.78 -14.25
C THR A 12 11.37 -13.15 -13.97
N LEU A 13 11.00 -13.38 -12.72
CA LEU A 13 10.43 -14.64 -12.22
C LEU A 13 8.99 -14.41 -11.82
N ALA A 14 8.11 -15.35 -12.12
CA ALA A 14 6.76 -15.35 -11.55
C ALA A 14 6.86 -15.60 -10.04
N LEU A 15 6.11 -14.85 -9.25
CA LEU A 15 6.08 -15.00 -7.80
C LEU A 15 4.75 -15.68 -7.42
N PRO A 16 4.72 -17.01 -7.23
CA PRO A 16 3.49 -17.77 -6.97
C PRO A 16 2.88 -17.44 -5.60
N VAL A 17 1.60 -17.74 -5.40
CA VAL A 17 0.92 -17.59 -4.09
C VAL A 17 1.58 -18.54 -3.09
N GLY A 18 1.78 -18.08 -1.87
CA GLY A 18 2.39 -18.86 -0.79
C GLY A 18 3.46 -18.09 -0.04
N THR A 19 4.29 -18.83 0.68
CA THR A 19 5.40 -18.27 1.47
C THR A 19 6.72 -18.64 0.83
N HIS A 20 7.54 -17.64 0.52
CA HIS A 20 8.82 -17.81 -0.17
C HIS A 20 9.97 -17.29 0.67
N LEU A 21 10.97 -18.13 0.91
CA LEU A 21 12.19 -17.73 1.59
C LEU A 21 13.16 -17.08 0.61
N VAL A 22 13.81 -16.02 1.06
CA VAL A 22 14.88 -15.31 0.36
C VAL A 22 16.13 -15.36 1.23
N GLY A 23 17.24 -15.81 0.66
CA GLY A 23 18.48 -15.98 1.42
C GLY A 23 19.57 -16.62 0.59
N ARG A 24 20.69 -16.94 1.24
CA ARG A 24 21.85 -17.59 0.59
C ARG A 24 21.73 -19.11 0.53
N MET A 25 20.86 -19.72 1.33
CA MET A 25 20.73 -21.18 1.37
C MET A 25 20.00 -21.71 0.13
N GLN A 26 20.36 -22.91 -0.30
CA GLN A 26 19.80 -23.56 -1.50
C GLN A 26 18.34 -23.98 -1.36
N ASP A 27 17.81 -24.03 -0.14
CA ASP A 27 16.41 -24.29 0.16
C ASP A 27 15.53 -23.03 0.09
N CYS A 28 16.13 -21.85 -0.15
CA CYS A 28 15.39 -20.63 -0.41
C CYS A 28 14.79 -20.65 -1.80
N TRP A 29 13.57 -20.10 -1.93
CA TRP A 29 12.92 -19.94 -3.23
C TRP A 29 13.69 -18.97 -4.13
N LEU A 30 14.20 -17.88 -3.54
CA LEU A 30 15.12 -16.96 -4.19
C LEU A 30 16.48 -17.03 -3.50
N ILE A 31 17.44 -17.65 -4.19
CA ILE A 31 18.81 -17.78 -3.75
C ILE A 31 19.58 -16.52 -4.17
N LEU A 32 20.14 -15.81 -3.20
CA LEU A 32 21.04 -14.69 -3.42
C LEU A 32 22.45 -15.12 -3.02
N ASP A 33 23.32 -15.28 -4.01
CA ASP A 33 24.70 -15.69 -3.80
C ASP A 33 25.57 -14.49 -3.40
N ASP A 34 25.41 -14.05 -2.15
CA ASP A 34 26.13 -12.92 -1.59
C ASP A 34 26.43 -13.16 -0.10
N ASP A 35 27.68 -12.88 0.29
CA ASP A 35 28.14 -13.01 1.68
C ASP A 35 27.45 -12.04 2.64
N LEU A 36 26.90 -10.93 2.12
CA LEU A 36 26.09 -10.01 2.93
C LEU A 36 24.65 -10.51 3.13
N THR A 37 24.27 -11.62 2.51
CA THR A 37 22.95 -12.23 2.66
C THR A 37 22.98 -13.35 3.71
N SER A 38 22.17 -13.21 4.76
CA SER A 38 21.90 -14.27 5.73
C SER A 38 21.38 -15.56 5.06
N ARG A 39 21.59 -16.70 5.73
CA ARG A 39 21.11 -18.01 5.31
C ARG A 39 19.61 -18.00 4.97
N TYR A 40 18.81 -17.48 5.89
CA TYR A 40 17.41 -17.12 5.70
C TYR A 40 17.30 -15.64 6.04
N HIS A 41 17.25 -14.78 5.03
CA HIS A 41 17.36 -13.33 5.21
C HIS A 41 16.00 -12.68 5.37
N ALA A 42 15.09 -13.01 4.46
CA ALA A 42 13.76 -12.46 4.43
C ALA A 42 12.76 -13.52 3.97
N ARG A 43 11.50 -13.22 4.19
CA ARG A 43 10.38 -14.03 3.78
C ARG A 43 9.35 -13.16 3.06
N LEU A 44 8.85 -13.68 1.96
CA LEU A 44 7.75 -13.08 1.21
C LEU A 44 6.48 -13.88 1.48
N TYR A 45 5.41 -13.18 1.83
CA TYR A 45 4.07 -13.73 1.91
C TYR A 45 3.28 -13.21 0.72
N VAL A 46 2.85 -14.12 -0.15
CA VAL A 46 2.22 -13.79 -1.41
C VAL A 46 0.81 -14.33 -1.39
N SER A 47 -0.15 -13.45 -1.59
CA SER A 47 -1.55 -13.77 -1.83
C SER A 47 -1.94 -13.32 -3.24
N ASP A 48 -3.17 -13.61 -3.65
CA ASP A 48 -3.71 -13.05 -4.89
C ASP A 48 -3.88 -11.53 -4.85
N ALA A 49 -3.94 -10.93 -3.65
CA ALA A 49 -4.21 -9.50 -3.45
C ALA A 49 -2.96 -8.65 -3.13
N ALA A 50 -2.01 -9.21 -2.40
CA ALA A 50 -0.87 -8.47 -1.86
C ALA A 50 0.39 -9.33 -1.70
N VAL A 51 1.54 -8.66 -1.66
CA VAL A 51 2.84 -9.22 -1.30
C VAL A 51 3.33 -8.52 -0.04
N GLU A 52 3.70 -9.28 0.98
CA GLU A 52 4.32 -8.75 2.20
C GLU A 52 5.75 -9.26 2.33
N LEU A 53 6.61 -8.44 2.91
CA LEU A 53 8.00 -8.72 3.22
C LEU A 53 8.20 -8.74 4.74
N GLU A 54 8.90 -9.76 5.23
CA GLU A 54 9.37 -9.86 6.60
C GLU A 54 10.88 -10.11 6.61
N ASP A 55 11.63 -9.25 7.29
CA ASP A 55 13.05 -9.50 7.57
C ASP A 55 13.18 -10.50 8.73
N LEU A 56 13.93 -11.58 8.52
CA LEU A 56 14.09 -12.70 9.47
C LEU A 56 15.27 -12.47 10.42
N ASP A 57 15.40 -11.25 10.93
CA ASP A 57 16.51 -10.84 11.82
C ASP A 57 17.88 -10.99 11.12
N SER A 58 17.95 -10.44 9.91
CA SER A 58 19.14 -10.57 9.07
C SER A 58 20.32 -9.74 9.59
N SER A 59 21.55 -10.22 9.38
CA SER A 59 22.75 -9.57 9.94
C SER A 59 22.99 -8.18 9.37
N ASN A 60 22.71 -7.98 8.08
CA ASN A 60 22.93 -6.70 7.39
C ASN A 60 21.63 -5.89 7.20
N GLY A 61 20.49 -6.46 7.57
CA GLY A 61 19.17 -5.86 7.39
C GLY A 61 18.66 -5.92 5.95
N THR A 62 17.34 -5.90 5.83
CA THR A 62 16.63 -5.66 4.57
C THR A 62 16.29 -4.18 4.41
N PHE A 63 16.38 -3.65 3.19
CA PHE A 63 16.03 -2.26 2.88
C PHE A 63 14.96 -2.18 1.81
N LEU A 64 13.89 -1.42 2.07
CA LEU A 64 12.83 -1.11 1.13
C LEU A 64 12.96 0.34 0.65
N ASN A 65 13.16 0.55 -0.66
CA ASN A 65 13.34 1.87 -1.26
C ASN A 65 14.41 2.73 -0.54
N GLY A 66 15.50 2.08 -0.11
CA GLY A 66 16.60 2.71 0.62
C GLY A 66 16.40 2.86 2.13
N LYS A 67 15.19 2.60 2.67
CA LYS A 67 14.90 2.64 4.11
C LYS A 67 15.02 1.25 4.73
N ARG A 68 15.69 1.15 5.88
CA ARG A 68 15.83 -0.14 6.58
C ARG A 68 14.48 -0.60 7.11
N VAL A 69 14.15 -1.86 6.86
CA VAL A 69 12.95 -2.53 7.38
C VAL A 69 13.20 -2.92 8.84
N ALA A 70 12.18 -2.76 9.68
CA ALA A 70 12.23 -3.27 11.04
C ALA A 70 12.20 -4.80 11.01
N ALA A 71 13.14 -5.45 11.69
CA ALA A 71 13.20 -6.91 11.77
C ALA A 71 11.87 -7.48 12.31
N ARG A 72 11.42 -8.60 11.75
CA ARG A 72 10.17 -9.30 12.11
C ARG A 72 8.88 -8.49 11.96
N ASN A 73 8.92 -7.36 11.28
CA ASN A 73 7.73 -6.63 10.91
C ASN A 73 7.32 -7.00 9.48
N ARG A 74 6.02 -7.25 9.26
CA ARG A 74 5.47 -7.44 7.93
C ARG A 74 5.20 -6.10 7.28
N LEU A 75 5.77 -5.90 6.10
CA LEU A 75 5.55 -4.71 5.28
C LEU A 75 4.99 -5.12 3.92
N GLU A 76 3.85 -4.56 3.57
CA GLU A 76 3.31 -4.72 2.22
C GLU A 76 4.22 -4.06 1.18
N LEU A 77 4.47 -4.77 0.08
CA LEU A 77 5.24 -4.31 -1.07
C LEU A 77 4.29 -3.93 -2.20
N LYS A 78 4.59 -2.79 -2.84
CA LYS A 78 3.84 -2.25 -3.97
C LYS A 78 4.56 -2.49 -5.28
N HIS A 79 3.82 -2.35 -6.38
CA HIS A 79 4.41 -2.34 -7.71
C HIS A 79 5.53 -1.28 -7.80
N GLY A 80 6.69 -1.68 -8.32
CA GLY A 80 7.85 -0.81 -8.48
C GLY A 80 8.73 -0.70 -7.23
N ASP A 81 8.32 -1.26 -6.09
CA ASP A 81 9.14 -1.25 -4.89
C ASP A 81 10.44 -2.02 -5.11
N SER A 82 11.53 -1.44 -4.59
CA SER A 82 12.87 -2.00 -4.66
C SER A 82 13.31 -2.46 -3.27
N VAL A 83 13.47 -3.78 -3.12
CA VAL A 83 13.96 -4.43 -1.92
C VAL A 83 15.44 -4.77 -2.11
N ARG A 84 16.31 -4.20 -1.29
CA ARG A 84 17.74 -4.50 -1.26
C ARG A 84 18.05 -5.44 -0.11
N ILE A 85 18.67 -6.57 -0.45
CA ILE A 85 19.13 -7.61 0.46
C ILE A 85 20.60 -7.87 0.12
N GLY A 86 21.50 -7.60 1.06
CA GLY A 86 22.93 -7.60 0.78
C GLY A 86 23.27 -6.59 -0.34
N ARG A 87 23.95 -7.06 -1.39
CA ARG A 87 24.31 -6.33 -2.61
C ARG A 87 23.21 -6.36 -3.67
N GLU A 88 22.28 -7.30 -3.53
CA GLU A 88 21.28 -7.59 -4.53
C GLU A 88 20.05 -6.69 -4.36
N VAL A 89 19.52 -6.21 -5.49
CA VAL A 89 18.29 -5.42 -5.54
C VAL A 89 17.22 -6.20 -6.30
N ILE A 90 16.10 -6.38 -5.64
CA ILE A 90 14.92 -7.08 -6.12
C ILE A 90 13.83 -6.05 -6.35
N ALA A 91 13.22 -6.03 -7.53
CA ALA A 91 12.07 -5.17 -7.80
C ALA A 91 10.77 -5.98 -7.89
N ILE A 92 9.71 -5.50 -7.24
CA ILE A 92 8.38 -6.09 -7.33
C ILE A 92 7.66 -5.54 -8.54
N LEU A 93 7.15 -6.45 -9.37
CA LEU A 93 6.34 -6.13 -10.53
C LEU A 93 4.96 -6.79 -10.34
N SER A 94 3.91 -6.06 -10.67
CA SER A 94 2.56 -6.62 -10.78
C SER A 94 2.02 -6.39 -12.18
N ASP A 95 1.41 -7.42 -12.76
CA ASP A 95 0.59 -7.33 -13.96
C ASP A 95 -0.82 -6.93 -13.47
N ALA A 96 -1.30 -5.79 -13.94
CA ALA A 96 -2.59 -5.19 -13.58
C ALA A 96 -2.66 -4.43 -12.23
N SER A 97 -3.34 -3.29 -12.37
CA SER A 97 -3.97 -2.43 -11.37
C SER A 97 -4.88 -3.20 -10.40
N ALA A 98 -4.33 -4.09 -9.61
CA ALA A 98 -5.04 -4.88 -8.61
C ALA A 98 -4.44 -4.59 -7.23
N GLY A 99 -5.22 -3.92 -6.38
CA GLY A 99 -4.93 -3.74 -4.97
C GLY A 99 -4.15 -2.47 -4.64
N SER A 100 -4.77 -1.32 -4.83
CA SER A 100 -4.38 -0.13 -4.07
C SER A 100 -4.63 -0.39 -2.57
N SER A 101 -3.59 -0.75 -1.81
CA SER A 101 -3.43 -0.25 -0.44
C SER A 101 -2.84 1.17 -0.50
N ASP A 102 -3.41 1.95 -1.40
CA ASP A 102 -3.56 3.39 -1.30
C ASP A 102 -5.05 3.58 -1.05
N ASP A 103 -5.57 2.91 -0.01
CA ASP A 103 -6.81 3.36 0.57
C ASP A 103 -6.41 4.60 1.38
N PRO A 104 -6.73 5.83 0.91
CA PRO A 104 -6.41 7.03 1.66
C PRO A 104 -7.01 7.00 3.08
N MET A 105 -7.97 6.09 3.34
CA MET A 105 -8.50 5.81 4.67
C MET A 105 -7.46 5.21 5.63
N ASP A 106 -6.48 4.40 5.20
CA ASP A 106 -5.45 3.85 6.12
C ASP A 106 -4.43 4.93 6.54
N SER A 107 -4.02 5.76 5.58
CA SER A 107 -3.15 6.92 5.83
C SER A 107 -3.84 7.99 6.69
N LEU A 108 -5.16 8.20 6.49
CA LEU A 108 -5.97 9.08 7.34
C LEU A 108 -6.22 8.49 8.73
N ARG A 109 -6.59 7.20 8.83
CA ARG A 109 -6.82 6.52 10.12
C ARG A 109 -5.57 6.48 10.99
N LYS A 110 -4.39 6.26 10.40
CA LYS A 110 -3.10 6.32 11.14
C LYS A 110 -2.75 7.71 11.66
N THR A 111 -3.21 8.78 10.99
CA THR A 111 -2.89 10.16 11.39
C THR A 111 -3.75 10.65 12.55
N ILE A 112 -4.96 10.10 12.72
CA ILE A 112 -5.98 10.69 13.60
C ILE A 112 -6.21 9.88 14.89
N GLY A 113 -5.64 8.66 14.98
CA GLY A 113 -5.80 7.82 16.16
C GLY A 113 -7.27 7.38 16.38
N PRO A 114 -7.51 6.38 17.23
CA PRO A 114 -8.82 5.72 17.33
C PRO A 114 -9.94 6.51 18.04
N HIS A 115 -9.86 7.84 18.18
CA HIS A 115 -10.77 8.58 19.09
C HIS A 115 -11.40 9.90 18.61
N GLU A 116 -11.31 10.30 17.33
CA GLU A 116 -11.95 11.55 16.87
C GLU A 116 -12.86 11.39 15.64
N ASP A 117 -13.90 10.56 15.76
CA ASP A 117 -14.92 10.33 14.72
C ASP A 117 -15.65 11.61 14.25
N ASN A 118 -15.69 12.65 15.11
CA ASN A 118 -16.34 13.94 14.80
C ASN A 118 -15.53 14.85 13.87
N GLN A 119 -14.23 14.64 13.67
CA GLN A 119 -13.39 15.51 12.83
C GLN A 119 -13.17 14.97 11.40
N PHE A 120 -13.42 13.68 11.21
CA PHE A 120 -13.18 12.95 9.96
C PHE A 120 -13.94 13.53 8.73
N PRO A 121 -15.21 13.95 8.85
CA PRO A 121 -15.96 14.56 7.75
C PRO A 121 -15.37 15.88 7.22
N ALA A 122 -14.90 16.74 8.14
CA ALA A 122 -14.36 18.04 7.80
C ALA A 122 -13.03 17.90 7.05
N LEU A 123 -12.20 16.95 7.46
CA LEU A 123 -10.90 16.70 6.87
C LEU A 123 -11.01 16.15 5.44
N ILE A 124 -11.91 15.19 5.19
CA ILE A 124 -12.14 14.69 3.83
C ILE A 124 -12.61 15.82 2.90
N SER A 125 -13.41 16.74 3.41
CA SER A 125 -13.91 17.88 2.63
C SER A 125 -12.82 18.88 2.30
N GLN A 126 -11.91 19.14 3.23
CA GLN A 126 -10.72 19.93 2.96
C GLN A 126 -9.82 19.26 1.91
N LEU A 127 -9.70 17.93 1.92
CA LEU A 127 -8.93 17.18 0.91
C LEU A 127 -9.58 17.21 -0.46
N VAL A 128 -10.91 17.05 -0.55
CA VAL A 128 -11.66 17.23 -1.81
C VAL A 128 -11.42 18.64 -2.35
N GLN A 129 -11.58 19.67 -1.51
CA GLN A 129 -11.47 21.06 -1.92
C GLN A 129 -10.05 21.45 -2.32
N LYS A 130 -9.04 20.97 -1.58
CA LYS A 130 -7.62 21.15 -1.94
C LYS A 130 -7.29 20.50 -3.28
N SER A 131 -7.80 19.29 -3.52
CA SER A 131 -7.59 18.56 -4.77
C SER A 131 -8.26 19.25 -5.97
N LEU A 132 -9.48 19.77 -5.77
CA LEU A 132 -10.18 20.60 -6.78
C LEU A 132 -9.42 21.89 -7.10
N ASN A 133 -8.85 22.56 -6.09
CA ASN A 133 -8.05 23.77 -6.30
C ASN A 133 -6.72 23.48 -7.00
N MET A 134 -6.19 22.27 -6.85
CA MET A 134 -4.98 21.80 -7.54
C MET A 134 -5.26 21.19 -8.92
N GLY A 135 -6.51 21.25 -9.43
CA GLY A 135 -6.89 20.67 -10.73
C GLY A 135 -6.89 19.15 -10.78
N LYS A 136 -6.80 18.47 -9.63
CA LYS A 136 -6.73 17.01 -9.52
C LYS A 136 -8.12 16.38 -9.36
N ILE A 137 -8.89 16.41 -10.44
CA ILE A 137 -10.32 15.99 -10.44
C ILE A 137 -10.48 14.52 -10.02
N LYS A 138 -9.68 13.60 -10.58
CA LYS A 138 -9.73 12.17 -10.23
C LYS A 138 -9.39 11.88 -8.76
N GLU A 139 -8.59 12.74 -8.13
CA GLU A 139 -8.24 12.61 -6.71
C GLU A 139 -9.40 13.09 -5.84
N ALA A 140 -10.02 14.21 -6.21
CA ALA A 140 -11.21 14.74 -5.55
C ALA A 140 -12.42 13.77 -5.63
N GLU A 141 -12.64 13.11 -6.76
CA GLU A 141 -13.68 12.08 -6.92
C GLU A 141 -13.48 10.90 -5.96
N ARG A 142 -12.23 10.44 -5.80
CA ARG A 142 -11.89 9.34 -4.89
C ARG A 142 -12.16 9.70 -3.42
N TYR A 143 -11.82 10.92 -3.01
CA TYR A 143 -12.10 11.39 -1.65
C TYR A 143 -13.61 11.53 -1.40
N ALA A 144 -14.38 12.02 -2.38
CA ALA A 144 -15.83 12.13 -2.27
C ALA A 144 -16.51 10.76 -2.17
N LEU A 145 -16.05 9.78 -2.95
CA LEU A 145 -16.56 8.40 -2.91
C LEU A 145 -16.29 7.71 -1.56
N ALA A 146 -15.11 7.98 -0.97
CA ALA A 146 -14.76 7.49 0.36
C ALA A 146 -15.73 8.02 1.44
N LEU A 147 -16.11 9.30 1.34
CA LEU A 147 -17.07 9.92 2.26
C LEU A 147 -18.47 9.30 2.14
N THR A 148 -18.94 9.03 0.92
CA THR A 148 -20.25 8.44 0.69
C THR A 148 -20.34 6.98 1.15
N ASN A 149 -19.28 6.19 0.97
CA ASN A 149 -19.25 4.80 1.43
C ASN A 149 -19.26 4.71 2.96
N GLN A 150 -18.57 5.63 3.64
CA GLN A 150 -18.59 5.73 5.10
C GLN A 150 -19.98 6.13 5.63
N LEU A 151 -20.70 7.00 4.92
CA LEU A 151 -22.09 7.37 5.25
C LEU A 151 -23.09 6.22 5.05
N MET A 152 -22.95 5.45 3.96
CA MET A 152 -23.81 4.28 3.70
C MET A 152 -23.63 3.19 4.75
N GLY A 153 -22.39 2.95 5.20
CA GLY A 153 -22.10 1.96 6.26
C GLY A 153 -22.61 2.36 7.65
N ALA A 154 -22.82 3.65 7.90
CA ALA A 154 -23.18 4.20 9.21
C ALA A 154 -24.68 4.54 9.37
N GLN A 155 -25.54 4.19 8.39
CA GLN A 155 -26.98 4.54 8.36
C GLN A 155 -27.26 6.00 8.76
N VAL A 156 -26.42 6.90 8.27
CA VAL A 156 -26.46 8.31 8.66
C VAL A 156 -27.59 9.01 7.92
N ASN A 157 -28.50 9.64 8.67
CA ASN A 157 -29.65 10.33 8.12
C ASN A 157 -29.23 11.56 7.28
N GLY A 158 -30.01 11.92 6.25
CA GLY A 158 -29.62 12.97 5.28
C GLY A 158 -29.41 14.37 5.87
N ASP A 159 -29.95 14.63 7.06
CA ASP A 159 -29.78 15.88 7.80
C ASP A 159 -28.45 15.95 8.58
N HIS A 160 -27.71 14.84 8.66
CA HIS A 160 -26.46 14.78 9.38
C HIS A 160 -25.40 15.69 8.73
N PRO A 161 -24.59 16.42 9.52
CA PRO A 161 -23.57 17.34 8.99
C PRO A 161 -22.64 16.67 7.98
N THR A 162 -22.22 15.43 8.22
CA THR A 162 -21.40 14.62 7.30
C THR A 162 -22.08 14.39 5.94
N ALA A 163 -23.38 14.11 5.92
CA ALA A 163 -24.12 13.87 4.68
C ALA A 163 -24.24 15.16 3.86
N ARG A 164 -24.54 16.29 4.53
CA ARG A 164 -24.60 17.62 3.89
C ARG A 164 -23.27 18.01 3.26
N VAL A 165 -22.18 17.71 3.96
CA VAL A 165 -20.82 18.00 3.52
C VAL A 165 -20.41 17.14 2.30
N ALA A 166 -20.80 15.87 2.27
CA ALA A 166 -20.60 15.00 1.12
C ALA A 166 -21.39 15.47 -0.11
N ILE A 167 -22.67 15.80 0.09
CA ILE A 167 -23.55 16.31 -0.95
C ILE A 167 -22.96 17.60 -1.55
N ASN A 168 -22.55 18.56 -0.72
CA ASN A 168 -21.94 19.80 -1.20
C ASN A 168 -20.64 19.57 -1.99
N SER A 169 -19.83 18.61 -1.56
CA SER A 169 -18.59 18.24 -2.25
C SER A 169 -18.86 17.63 -3.63
N LEU A 170 -19.87 16.77 -3.75
CA LEU A 170 -20.31 16.20 -5.02
C LEU A 170 -20.91 17.26 -5.96
N ILE A 171 -21.68 18.20 -5.43
CA ILE A 171 -22.22 19.34 -6.20
C ILE A 171 -21.08 20.20 -6.76
N GLN A 172 -20.04 20.47 -5.97
CA GLN A 172 -18.86 21.22 -6.42
C GLN A 172 -18.07 20.49 -7.51
N LEU A 173 -17.97 19.15 -7.42
CA LEU A 173 -17.36 18.31 -8.45
C LEU A 173 -18.15 18.37 -9.77
N ALA A 174 -19.48 18.26 -9.70
CA ALA A 174 -20.35 18.35 -10.86
C ALA A 174 -20.30 19.74 -11.54
N ALA A 175 -20.06 20.81 -10.78
CA ALA A 175 -19.93 22.16 -11.31
C ALA A 175 -18.57 22.44 -12.00
N LYS A 176 -17.56 21.58 -11.80
CA LYS A 176 -16.21 21.72 -12.35
C LYS A 176 -15.86 20.68 -13.43
N SER A 177 -16.79 19.78 -13.74
CA SER A 177 -16.69 18.78 -14.82
C SER A 177 -17.30 19.33 -16.11
#